data_AF-A0A356X5C8-F1
#
_entry.id   AF-A0A356X5C8-F1
#
_cell.length_a   1.000
_cell.length_b   1.000
_cell.length_c   1.000
_cell.angle_alpha   90.00
_cell.angle_beta   90.00
_cell.angle_gamma   90.00
#
_symmetry.space_group_name_H-M   'P 1'
#
loop_
_entity.id
_entity.type
_entity.pdbx_description
1 polymer ?
#
loop_
_entity_poly.entity_id
_entity_poly.type
_entity_poly.pdbx_seq_one_letter_code
_entity_poly.pdbx_strand_id
1 'polypeptide(L)'
;HQNHRHSLEYEILTFERIIESQYITRSLQNRADELIGQAEEKIETLSNYNKLSNLSLRLYGIYIKAGHVRDERDYENISRYFKKELEDISRKNLGFFEQLYLYVSYAWYSLIVQDFLLQYRYAQKW
;
A
#
# COMPACT_ATOMS: atom_id res chain seq x y z
N HIS A 1 13.27 -5.09 7.60
CA HIS A 1 12.85 -5.79 8.83
C HIS A 1 11.32 -5.97 8.97
N GLN A 2 10.47 -4.96 8.73
CA GLN A 2 9.01 -5.11 8.91
C GLN A 2 8.22 -5.69 7.71
N ASN A 3 8.71 -5.60 6.45
CA ASN A 3 8.16 -6.43 5.34
C ASN A 3 8.30 -7.93 5.62
N HIS A 4 9.43 -8.30 6.23
CA HIS A 4 9.64 -9.64 6.75
C HIS A 4 8.60 -9.96 7.83
N ARG A 5 8.24 -9.01 8.70
CA ARG A 5 7.19 -9.19 9.71
C ARG A 5 5.80 -9.38 9.11
N HIS A 6 5.38 -8.62 8.10
CA HIS A 6 4.08 -8.85 7.46
C HIS A 6 4.03 -10.20 6.72
N SER A 7 5.14 -10.59 6.07
CA SER A 7 5.27 -11.93 5.48
C SER A 7 5.20 -13.03 6.54
N LEU A 8 5.91 -12.87 7.66
CA LEU A 8 5.89 -13.81 8.79
C LEU A 8 4.52 -13.86 9.48
N GLU A 9 3.86 -12.73 9.69
CA GLU A 9 2.50 -12.67 10.23
C GLU A 9 1.52 -13.41 9.34
N TYR A 10 1.60 -13.23 8.03
CA TYR A 10 0.77 -13.95 7.07
C TYR A 10 1.06 -15.47 7.08
N GLU A 11 2.34 -15.84 7.18
CA GLU A 11 2.77 -17.24 7.23
C GLU A 11 2.31 -17.93 8.53
N ILE A 12 2.41 -17.25 9.69
CA ILE A 12 1.87 -17.71 10.98
C ILE A 12 0.37 -17.93 10.88
N LEU A 13 -0.36 -16.96 10.32
CA LEU A 13 -1.81 -17.04 10.20
C LEU A 13 -2.25 -18.17 9.23
N THR A 14 -1.45 -18.43 8.20
CA THR A 14 -1.62 -19.59 7.32
C THR A 14 -1.42 -20.91 8.08
N PHE A 15 -0.40 -20.99 8.94
CA PHE A 15 -0.19 -22.16 9.79
C PHE A 15 -1.34 -22.39 10.78
N GLU A 16 -1.88 -21.33 11.40
CA GLU A 16 -3.03 -21.44 12.31
C GLU A 16 -4.27 -21.98 11.59
N ARG A 17 -4.54 -21.55 10.35
CA ARG A 17 -5.63 -22.11 9.54
C ARG A 17 -5.42 -23.58 9.22
N ILE A 18 -4.18 -24.00 8.95
CA ILE A 18 -3.85 -25.42 8.71
C ILE A 18 -4.10 -26.24 9.98
N ILE A 19 -3.65 -25.77 11.14
CA ILE A 19 -3.85 -26.46 12.42
C ILE A 19 -5.35 -26.61 12.73
N GLU A 20 -6.13 -25.53 12.62
CA GLU A 20 -7.58 -25.58 12.85
C GLU A 20 -8.33 -26.45 11.84
N SER A 21 -7.86 -26.52 10.59
CA SER A 21 -8.45 -27.43 9.59
C SER A 21 -8.22 -28.91 9.90
N GLN A 22 -7.15 -29.22 10.65
CA GLN A 22 -6.76 -30.59 11.01
C GLN A 22 -7.33 -31.05 12.36
N TYR A 23 -7.58 -30.12 13.28
CA TYR A 23 -8.22 -30.41 14.56
C TYR A 23 -9.68 -29.94 14.51
N ILE A 24 -10.62 -30.88 14.34
CA ILE A 24 -12.07 -30.61 14.51
C ILE A 24 -12.34 -30.45 16.02
N THR A 25 -11.77 -29.42 16.64
CA THR A 25 -12.06 -29.06 18.03
C THR A 25 -13.41 -28.35 18.06
N ARG A 26 -14.46 -29.10 18.42
CA ARG A 26 -15.86 -28.64 18.55
C ARG A 26 -16.08 -27.40 19.43
N SER A 27 -15.08 -26.92 20.16
CA SER A 27 -15.13 -25.73 21.01
C SER A 27 -14.83 -24.40 20.29
N LEU A 28 -14.51 -24.41 18.99
CA LEU A 28 -13.88 -23.27 18.31
C LEU A 28 -14.60 -22.83 17.02
N GLN A 29 -15.90 -23.09 16.89
CA GLN A 29 -16.66 -22.72 15.68
C GLN A 29 -16.55 -21.22 15.33
N ASN A 30 -16.46 -20.34 16.35
CA ASN A 30 -16.22 -18.91 16.15
C ASN A 30 -14.75 -18.56 15.79
N ARG A 31 -13.78 -19.39 16.18
CA ARG A 31 -12.36 -19.14 15.94
C ARG A 31 -11.99 -19.28 14.47
N ALA A 32 -12.62 -20.23 13.77
CA ALA A 32 -12.44 -20.38 12.33
C ALA A 32 -12.88 -19.11 11.59
N ASP A 33 -14.04 -18.55 11.95
CA ASP A 33 -14.56 -17.31 11.37
C ASP A 33 -13.68 -16.09 11.73
N GLU A 34 -13.18 -16.00 12.97
CA GLU A 34 -12.21 -14.98 13.38
C GLU A 34 -10.91 -15.05 12.57
N LEU A 35 -10.35 -16.25 12.38
CA LEU A 35 -9.13 -16.44 11.61
C LEU A 35 -9.32 -16.11 10.13
N ILE A 36 -10.50 -16.42 9.57
CA ILE A 36 -10.86 -16.02 8.21
C ILE A 36 -10.88 -14.49 8.11
N GLY A 37 -11.59 -13.80 9.02
CA GLY A 37 -11.66 -12.34 9.01
C GLY A 37 -10.28 -11.67 9.16
N GLN A 38 -9.43 -12.17 10.07
CA GLN A 38 -8.07 -11.65 10.25
C GLN A 38 -7.19 -11.88 9.01
N ALA A 39 -7.35 -13.03 8.33
CA ALA A 39 -6.63 -13.30 7.09
C ALA A 39 -7.02 -12.33 5.98
N GLU A 40 -8.31 -12.07 5.81
CA GLU A 40 -8.84 -11.17 4.79
C GLU A 40 -8.36 -9.73 5.01
N GLU A 41 -8.39 -9.24 6.26
CA GLU A 41 -7.86 -7.93 6.64
C GLU A 41 -6.36 -7.80 6.34
N LYS A 42 -5.58 -8.85 6.65
CA LYS A 42 -4.14 -8.85 6.37
C LYS A 42 -3.84 -8.89 4.88
N ILE A 43 -4.62 -9.62 4.09
CA ILE A 43 -4.49 -9.65 2.63
C ILE A 43 -4.79 -8.26 2.04
N GLU A 44 -5.83 -7.57 2.52
CA GLU A 44 -6.15 -6.20 2.08
C GLU A 44 -4.98 -5.24 2.38
N THR A 45 -4.49 -5.25 3.62
CA THR A 45 -3.32 -4.46 4.06
C THR A 45 -2.10 -4.70 3.16
N LEU A 46 -1.78 -5.97 2.89
CA LEU A 46 -0.65 -6.35 2.04
C LEU A 46 -0.86 -5.93 0.58
N SER A 47 -2.10 -6.02 0.08
CA SER A 47 -2.46 -5.59 -1.27
C SER A 47 -2.23 -4.09 -1.44
N ASN A 48 -2.75 -3.27 -0.52
CA ASN A 48 -2.53 -1.83 -0.51
C ASN A 48 -1.05 -1.47 -0.39
N TYR A 49 -0.31 -2.13 0.50
CA TYR A 49 1.13 -1.96 0.64
C TYR A 49 1.87 -2.19 -0.69
N ASN A 50 1.55 -3.28 -1.38
CA ASN A 50 2.17 -3.61 -2.66
C ASN A 50 1.80 -2.59 -3.73
N LYS A 51 0.54 -2.16 -3.82
CA LYS A 51 0.10 -1.12 -4.76
C LYS A 51 0.86 0.19 -4.53
N LEU A 52 0.93 0.67 -3.29
CA LEU A 52 1.57 1.95 -2.95
C LEU A 52 3.09 1.93 -3.10
N SER A 53 3.73 0.83 -2.67
CA SER A 53 5.18 0.68 -2.86
C SER A 53 5.54 0.59 -4.35
N ASN A 54 4.77 -0.15 -5.15
CA ASN A 54 4.93 -0.19 -6.61
C ASN A 54 4.70 1.18 -7.26
N LEU A 55 3.67 1.93 -6.84
CA LEU A 55 3.41 3.28 -7.32
C LEU A 55 4.61 4.20 -7.06
N SER A 56 5.12 4.21 -5.82
CA SER A 56 6.29 5.03 -5.47
C SER A 56 7.51 4.71 -6.33
N LEU A 57 7.77 3.42 -6.58
CA LEU A 57 8.89 2.97 -7.41
C LEU A 57 8.69 3.37 -8.89
N ARG A 58 7.47 3.28 -9.40
CA ARG A 58 7.13 3.70 -10.77
C ARG A 58 7.31 5.21 -10.95
N LEU A 59 6.85 6.01 -10.00
CA LEU A 59 7.01 7.47 -10.02
C LEU A 59 8.49 7.86 -9.97
N TYR A 60 9.28 7.21 -9.10
CA TYR A 60 10.73 7.37 -9.10
C TYR A 60 11.36 7.05 -10.47
N GLY A 61 10.98 5.91 -11.07
CA GLY A 61 11.45 5.52 -12.40
C GLY A 61 11.04 6.52 -13.50
N ILE A 62 9.84 7.10 -13.42
CA ILE A 62 9.39 8.16 -14.32
C ILE A 62 10.26 9.40 -14.14
N TYR A 63 10.51 9.84 -12.90
CA TYR A 63 11.33 11.00 -12.61
C TYR A 63 12.76 10.85 -13.14
N ILE A 64 13.39 9.69 -12.97
CA ILE A 64 14.74 9.45 -13.50
C ILE A 64 14.77 9.50 -15.04
N LYS A 65 13.72 9.05 -15.72
CA LYS A 65 13.66 9.00 -17.18
C LYS A 65 13.27 10.34 -17.83
N ALA A 66 12.31 11.04 -17.25
CA ALA A 66 11.69 12.22 -17.86
C ALA A 66 12.01 13.53 -17.12
N GLY A 67 12.36 13.46 -15.84
CA GLY A 67 12.54 14.61 -14.97
C GLY A 67 11.21 15.25 -14.58
N HIS A 68 11.22 16.57 -14.42
CA HIS A 68 10.02 17.35 -14.19
C HIS A 68 9.15 17.46 -15.44
N VAL A 69 7.85 17.60 -15.22
CA VAL A 69 6.87 17.95 -16.24
C VAL A 69 7.24 19.26 -16.93
N ARG A 70 7.14 19.30 -18.27
CA ARG A 70 7.54 20.45 -19.10
C ARG A 70 6.40 21.12 -19.84
N ASP A 71 5.30 20.41 -20.06
CA ASP A 71 4.10 20.94 -20.70
C ASP A 71 2.82 20.43 -20.01
N GLU A 72 1.69 21.00 -20.41
CA GLU A 72 0.38 20.66 -19.84
C GLU A 72 -0.03 19.21 -20.12
N ARG A 73 0.40 18.62 -21.24
CA ARG A 73 0.06 17.23 -21.59
C ARG A 73 0.79 16.27 -20.68
N ASP A 74 2.06 16.51 -20.39
CA ASP A 74 2.84 15.75 -19.42
C ASP A 74 2.20 15.83 -18.03
N TYR A 75 1.75 17.02 -17.62
CA TYR A 75 1.03 17.22 -16.35
C TYR A 75 -0.25 16.39 -16.29
N GLU A 76 -1.10 16.48 -17.32
CA GLU A 76 -2.37 15.75 -17.36
C GLU A 76 -2.15 14.23 -17.34
N ASN A 77 -1.16 13.75 -18.09
CA ASN A 77 -0.84 12.33 -18.18
C ASN A 77 -0.40 11.78 -16.83
N ILE A 78 0.54 12.45 -16.15
CA ILE A 78 1.02 11.99 -14.84
C ILE A 78 -0.05 12.14 -13.76
N SER A 79 -0.84 13.20 -13.80
CA SER A 79 -1.94 13.44 -12.84
C SER A 79 -3.03 12.40 -12.98
N ARG A 80 -3.42 12.05 -14.22
CA ARG A 80 -4.39 11.01 -14.51
C ARG A 80 -3.89 9.64 -14.06
N TYR A 81 -2.63 9.33 -14.36
CA TYR A 81 -1.98 8.09 -13.91
C TYR A 81 -1.98 7.99 -12.38
N PHE A 82 -1.47 9.02 -11.70
CA PHE A 82 -1.38 9.05 -10.24
C PHE A 82 -2.76 8.91 -9.58
N LYS A 83 -3.77 9.64 -10.07
CA LYS A 83 -5.13 9.55 -9.54
C LYS A 83 -5.72 8.15 -9.74
N LYS A 84 -5.56 7.56 -10.92
CA LYS A 84 -6.06 6.22 -11.24
C LYS A 84 -5.46 5.16 -10.31
N GLU A 85 -4.15 5.19 -10.07
CA GLU A 85 -3.49 4.22 -9.18
C GLU A 85 -3.96 4.34 -7.72
N LEU A 86 -4.48 5.51 -7.32
CA LEU A 86 -5.03 5.73 -5.99
C LEU A 86 -6.53 5.42 -5.86
N GLU A 87 -7.27 5.27 -6.96
CA GLU A 87 -8.72 4.98 -6.93
C GLU A 87 -9.00 3.60 -6.33
N ASP A 88 -8.13 2.62 -6.59
CA ASP A 88 -8.27 1.23 -6.15
C ASP A 88 -7.74 0.98 -4.72
N ILE A 89 -7.42 2.03 -3.97
CA ILE A 89 -6.80 1.94 -2.64
C ILE A 89 -7.79 2.43 -1.60
N SER A 90 -8.27 1.51 -0.77
CA SER A 90 -9.13 1.82 0.36
C SER A 90 -8.37 2.73 1.33
N ARG A 91 -8.82 3.99 1.49
CA ARG A 91 -8.22 4.92 2.45
C ARG A 91 -8.70 4.69 3.88
N LYS A 92 -9.69 3.82 4.08
CA LYS A 92 -10.15 3.43 5.42
C LYS A 92 -9.14 2.44 5.99
N ASN A 93 -8.57 2.78 7.13
CA ASN A 93 -7.69 1.91 7.93
C ASN A 93 -6.35 1.51 7.27
N LEU A 94 -5.69 2.43 6.55
CA LEU A 94 -4.30 2.21 6.14
C LEU A 94 -3.41 2.06 7.39
N GLY A 95 -2.68 0.97 7.49
CA GLY A 95 -1.62 0.75 8.46
C GLY A 95 -0.41 1.65 8.20
N PHE A 96 0.59 1.57 9.09
CA PHE A 96 1.76 2.46 9.06
C PHE A 96 2.49 2.47 7.71
N PHE A 97 2.78 1.30 7.12
CA PHE A 97 3.52 1.24 5.86
C PHE A 97 2.73 1.68 4.66
N GLU A 98 1.44 1.37 4.62
CA GLU A 98 0.59 1.86 3.55
C GLU A 98 0.55 3.39 3.60
N GLN A 99 0.37 3.98 4.79
CA GLN A 99 0.45 5.44 4.93
C GLN A 99 1.83 5.99 4.51
N LEU A 100 2.91 5.34 4.92
CA LEU A 100 4.27 5.73 4.53
C LEU A 100 4.43 5.76 3.01
N TYR A 101 4.09 4.67 2.32
CA TYR A 101 4.25 4.60 0.86
C TYR A 101 3.24 5.46 0.11
N LEU A 102 2.08 5.76 0.70
CA LEU A 102 1.19 6.80 0.21
C LEU A 102 1.90 8.16 0.24
N TYR A 103 2.51 8.54 1.37
CA TYR A 103 3.22 9.82 1.49
C TYR A 103 4.43 9.91 0.57
N VAL A 104 5.22 8.83 0.46
CA VAL A 104 6.34 8.77 -0.49
C VAL A 104 5.85 8.88 -1.94
N SER A 105 4.72 8.25 -2.29
CA SER A 105 4.13 8.39 -3.63
C SER A 105 3.68 9.83 -3.90
N TYR A 106 3.05 10.49 -2.92
CA TYR A 106 2.71 11.90 -3.03
C TYR A 106 3.95 12.78 -3.18
N ALA A 107 5.01 12.54 -2.42
CA ALA A 107 6.26 13.29 -2.51
C ALA A 107 6.92 13.16 -3.89
N TRP A 108 6.94 11.95 -4.48
CA TRP A 108 7.43 11.79 -5.85
C TRP A 108 6.54 12.52 -6.86
N TYR A 109 5.22 12.39 -6.73
CA TYR A 109 4.28 13.07 -7.60
C TYR A 109 4.44 14.60 -7.54
N SER A 110 4.45 15.19 -6.34
CA SER A 110 4.62 16.63 -6.15
C SER A 110 5.95 17.13 -6.67
N LEU A 111 7.02 16.33 -6.55
CA LEU A 111 8.31 16.67 -7.14
C LEU A 111 8.23 16.68 -8.68
N ILE A 112 7.61 15.68 -9.30
CA ILE A 112 7.47 15.57 -10.76
C ILE A 112 6.69 16.77 -11.33
N VAL A 113 5.58 17.14 -10.68
CA VAL A 113 4.72 18.25 -11.13
C VAL A 113 5.14 19.62 -10.60
N GLN A 114 6.19 19.68 -9.78
CA GLN A 114 6.71 20.91 -9.16
C GLN A 114 5.69 21.62 -8.24
N ASP A 115 4.82 20.87 -7.57
CA ASP A 115 3.91 21.39 -6.55
C ASP A 115 4.63 21.43 -5.19
N PHE A 116 5.31 22.53 -4.90
CA PHE A 116 6.09 22.69 -3.68
C PHE A 116 5.25 22.72 -2.40
N LEU A 117 3.98 23.17 -2.48
CA LEU A 117 3.08 23.17 -1.33
C LEU A 117 2.70 21.73 -0.95
N LEU A 118 2.37 20.92 -1.97
CA LEU A 118 2.11 19.50 -1.82
C LEU A 118 3.34 18.75 -1.32
N GLN A 119 4.52 19.07 -1.87
CA GLN A 119 5.81 18.52 -1.47
C GLN A 119 6.07 18.74 0.01
N TYR A 120 5.96 19.99 0.49
CA TYR A 120 6.17 20.33 1.89
C TYR A 120 5.21 19.57 2.81
N ARG A 121 3.91 19.55 2.46
CA ARG A 121 2.88 18.87 3.25
C ARG A 121 3.14 17.39 3.44
N TYR A 122 3.64 16.69 2.41
CA TYR A 122 3.89 15.25 2.48
C TYR A 122 5.30 14.90 2.95
N ALA A 123 6.28 15.77 2.76
CA ALA A 123 7.60 15.61 3.35
C ALA A 123 7.57 15.69 4.88
N GLN A 124 6.64 16.45 5.48
CA GLN A 124 6.44 16.49 6.93
C GLN A 124 5.69 15.29 7.50
N LYS A 125 4.99 14.53 6.64
CA LYS A 125 4.24 13.33 7.03
C LYS A 125 5.05 12.05 6.85
N TRP A 126 6.15 12.14 6.11
CA TRP A 126 7.13 11.08 5.92
C TRP A 126 7.97 10.87 7.19
#